data_AF-A0A1S2LXH0-F1
#
_entry.id   AF-A0A1S2LXH0-F1
#
_cell.length_a   1.000
_cell.length_b   1.000
_cell.length_c   1.000
_cell.angle_alpha   90.00
_cell.angle_beta   90.00
_cell.angle_gamma   90.00
#
_symmetry.space_group_name_H-M   'P 1'
#
loop_
_entity.id
_entity.type
_entity.pdbx_description
1 polymer ?
#
loop_
_entity_poly.entity_id
_entity_poly.type
_entity_poly.pdbx_seq_one_letter_code
_entity_poly.pdbx_strand_id
1 'polypeptide(L)'
;MKKNRNLKDVRNELQQILYTFAEFYIYPNEQFINEITSSIVDEDLTSLFSSINVNIKPRFKEKALEAKDLKQQYLNSFSGITQPFAPPVESLYKP
;
A
#
# COMPACT_ATOMS: atom_id res chain seq x y z
N MET A 1 -7.04 -28.41 11.75
CA MET A 1 -5.74 -28.90 11.23
C MET A 1 -4.91 -27.70 10.77
N LYS A 2 -3.80 -27.39 11.43
CA LYS A 2 -2.86 -26.37 10.92
C LYS A 2 -2.12 -26.98 9.73
N LYS A 3 -2.44 -26.55 8.51
CA LYS A 3 -1.73 -26.95 7.30
C LYS A 3 -0.28 -26.47 7.45
N ASN A 4 0.69 -27.39 7.49
CA ASN A 4 2.12 -27.02 7.45
C ASN A 4 2.35 -26.30 6.12
N ARG A 5 2.46 -24.98 6.17
CA ARG A 5 2.69 -24.14 4.99
C ARG A 5 4.16 -24.20 4.61
N ASN A 6 4.41 -24.24 3.31
CA ASN A 6 5.75 -24.12 2.77
C ASN A 6 6.26 -22.70 3.02
N LEU A 7 7.46 -22.58 3.59
CA LEU A 7 8.11 -21.27 3.82
C LEU A 7 8.27 -20.47 2.52
N LYS A 8 8.38 -21.15 1.37
CA LYS A 8 8.45 -20.52 0.06
C LYS A 8 7.16 -19.76 -0.28
N ASP A 9 6.01 -20.33 0.04
CA ASP A 9 4.71 -19.71 -0.25
C ASP A 9 4.54 -18.44 0.59
N VAL A 10 4.78 -18.53 1.90
CA VAL A 10 4.76 -17.39 2.84
C VAL A 10 5.68 -16.26 2.39
N ARG A 11 6.87 -16.60 1.90
CA ARG A 11 7.82 -15.62 1.37
C ARG A 11 7.29 -14.93 0.10
N ASN A 12 6.67 -15.68 -0.81
CA ASN A 12 6.09 -15.11 -2.03
C ASN A 12 4.92 -14.18 -1.70
N GLU A 13 4.06 -14.56 -0.76
CA GLU A 13 2.93 -13.75 -0.32
C GLU A 13 3.39 -12.47 0.36
N LEU A 14 4.41 -12.56 1.22
CA LEU A 14 5.04 -11.38 1.82
C LEU A 14 5.65 -10.46 0.75
N GLN A 15 6.30 -11.02 -0.26
CA GLN A 15 6.87 -10.24 -1.36
C GLN A 15 5.78 -9.48 -2.13
N GLN A 16 4.62 -10.10 -2.39
CA GLN A 16 3.50 -9.41 -3.04
C GLN A 16 2.95 -8.27 -2.18
N ILE A 17 2.78 -8.49 -0.87
CA ILE A 17 2.36 -7.43 0.06
C ILE A 17 3.33 -6.24 -0.01
N LEU A 18 4.64 -6.51 0.01
CA LEU A 18 5.66 -5.46 -0.05
C LEU A 18 5.65 -4.72 -1.39
N TYR A 19 5.41 -5.41 -2.51
CA TYR A 19 5.25 -4.75 -3.81
C TYR A 19 4.02 -3.88 -3.87
N THR A 20 2.88 -4.34 -3.36
CA THR A 20 1.68 -3.50 -3.27
C THR A 20 1.94 -2.25 -2.45
N PHE A 21 2.67 -2.35 -1.32
CA PHE A 21 3.05 -1.16 -0.54
C PHE A 21 4.03 -0.24 -1.26
N ALA A 22 4.97 -0.79 -2.04
CA ALA A 22 5.91 0.00 -2.80
C ALA A 22 5.21 0.90 -3.84
N GLU A 23 4.11 0.43 -4.46
CA GLU A 23 3.32 1.22 -5.41
C GLU A 23 2.77 2.52 -4.79
N PHE A 24 2.43 2.54 -3.50
CA PHE A 24 1.97 3.77 -2.82
C PHE A 24 3.05 4.87 -2.71
N TYR A 25 4.33 4.52 -2.88
CA TYR A 25 5.45 5.46 -2.86
C TYR A 25 5.85 5.94 -4.27
N ILE A 26 5.24 5.39 -5.32
CA ILE A 26 5.40 5.83 -6.70
C ILE A 26 4.30 6.85 -7.03
N TYR A 27 4.59 7.82 -7.90
CA TYR A 27 3.59 8.79 -8.32
C TYR A 27 2.36 8.07 -8.91
N PRO A 28 1.14 8.30 -8.39
CA PRO A 28 -0.01 7.48 -8.74
C PRO A 28 -0.43 7.71 -10.19
N ASN A 29 -0.43 6.64 -10.97
CA ASN A 29 -0.95 6.61 -12.32
C ASN A 29 -2.46 6.24 -12.33
N GLU A 30 -3.12 6.39 -13.48
CA GLU A 30 -4.57 6.14 -13.61
C GLU A 30 -4.95 4.69 -13.27
N GLN A 31 -4.10 3.73 -13.62
CA GLN A 31 -4.36 2.32 -13.32
C GLN A 31 -4.41 2.09 -11.81
N PHE A 32 -3.41 2.54 -11.06
CA PHE A 32 -3.33 2.37 -9.62
C PHE A 32 -4.47 3.11 -8.89
N ILE A 33 -4.82 4.32 -9.36
CA ILE A 33 -5.97 5.06 -8.84
C ILE A 33 -7.27 4.27 -9.01
N ASN A 34 -7.47 3.66 -10.19
CA ASN A 34 -8.64 2.83 -10.45
C ASN A 34 -8.64 1.57 -9.58
N GLU A 35 -7.50 0.91 -9.40
CA GLU A 35 -7.36 -0.28 -8.56
C GLU A 35 -7.70 0.01 -7.08
N ILE A 36 -7.21 1.13 -6.53
CA ILE A 36 -7.54 1.52 -5.15
C ILE A 36 -9.02 1.87 -5.02
N THR A 37 -9.55 2.73 -5.90
CA THR A 37 -10.94 3.22 -5.81
C THR A 37 -11.97 2.11 -6.08
N SER A 38 -11.57 1.06 -6.82
CA SER A 38 -12.39 -0.11 -7.11
C SER A 38 -12.31 -1.22 -6.05
N SER A 39 -11.56 -1.02 -4.96
CA SER A 39 -11.35 -2.02 -3.88
C SER A 39 -10.41 -3.17 -4.22
N ILE A 40 -9.81 -3.20 -5.40
CA ILE A 40 -8.94 -4.31 -5.86
C ILE A 40 -7.75 -4.48 -4.90
N VAL A 41 -7.09 -3.36 -4.55
CA VAL A 41 -5.96 -3.36 -3.62
C VAL A 41 -6.35 -3.87 -2.22
N ASP A 42 -7.53 -3.47 -1.72
CA ASP A 42 -8.01 -3.89 -0.39
C ASP A 42 -8.33 -5.40 -0.38
N GLU A 43 -8.92 -5.92 -1.45
CA GLU A 43 -9.27 -7.34 -1.61
C GLU A 43 -8.02 -8.22 -1.74
N ASP A 44 -7.07 -7.82 -2.59
CA ASP A 44 -5.81 -8.53 -2.80
C ASP A 44 -5.00 -8.62 -1.51
N LEU A 45 -4.83 -7.50 -0.82
CA LEU A 45 -4.11 -7.48 0.45
C LEU A 45 -4.84 -8.26 1.54
N THR A 46 -6.17 -8.21 1.62
CA THR A 46 -6.94 -9.03 2.58
C THR A 46 -6.71 -10.52 2.32
N SER A 47 -6.67 -10.94 1.06
CA SER A 47 -6.37 -12.32 0.66
C SER A 47 -4.95 -12.73 1.05
N LEU A 48 -3.96 -11.88 0.73
CA LEU A 48 -2.55 -12.11 1.07
C LEU A 48 -2.31 -12.13 2.59
N PHE A 49 -2.90 -11.22 3.36
CA PHE A 49 -2.77 -11.24 4.82
C PHE A 49 -3.39 -12.51 5.40
N SER A 50 -4.58 -12.89 4.94
CA SER A 50 -5.23 -14.13 5.36
C SER A 50 -4.38 -15.36 5.03
N SER A 51 -3.73 -15.38 3.85
CA SER A 51 -2.86 -16.47 3.45
C SER A 51 -1.65 -16.62 4.36
N ILE A 52 -1.19 -15.55 5.03
CA ILE A 52 -0.09 -15.57 6.01
C ILE A 52 -0.54 -15.55 7.49
N ASN A 53 -1.82 -15.85 7.79
CA ASN A 53 -2.42 -15.79 9.14
C ASN A 53 -2.41 -14.41 9.81
N VAL A 54 -2.36 -13.34 9.01
CA VAL A 54 -2.49 -11.97 9.49
C VAL A 54 -3.93 -11.52 9.26
N ASN A 55 -4.62 -11.07 10.29
CA ASN A 55 -6.00 -10.59 10.17
C ASN A 55 -6.01 -9.06 10.10
N ILE A 56 -5.63 -8.53 8.93
CA ILE A 56 -5.69 -7.11 8.62
C ILE A 56 -6.70 -6.92 7.49
N LYS A 57 -7.58 -5.93 7.65
CA LYS A 57 -8.52 -5.49 6.63
C LYS A 57 -8.15 -4.06 6.22
N PRO A 58 -7.46 -3.89 5.09
CA PRO A 58 -7.15 -2.56 4.57
C PRO A 58 -8.42 -1.79 4.21
N ARG A 59 -8.32 -0.46 4.25
CA ARG A 59 -9.41 0.47 3.92
C ARG A 59 -8.91 1.57 2.99
N PHE A 60 -8.03 1.22 2.05
CA PHE A 60 -7.43 2.18 1.13
C PHE A 60 -8.47 2.80 0.21
N LYS A 61 -9.49 2.04 -0.23
CA LYS A 61 -10.59 2.58 -1.02
C LYS A 61 -11.29 3.73 -0.33
N GLU A 62 -11.65 3.55 0.94
CA GLU A 62 -12.32 4.60 1.72
C GLU A 62 -11.45 5.85 1.84
N LYS A 63 -10.16 5.67 2.13
CA LYS A 63 -9.22 6.79 2.21
C LYS A 63 -8.98 7.47 0.87
N ALA A 64 -8.99 6.72 -0.23
CA ALA A 64 -8.90 7.26 -1.56
C ALA A 64 -10.15 8.06 -1.97
N LEU A 65 -11.34 7.61 -1.57
CA LEU A 65 -12.60 8.34 -1.84
C LEU A 65 -12.76 9.58 -0.97
N GLU A 66 -12.20 9.57 0.25
CA GLU A 66 -12.09 10.78 1.09
C GLU A 66 -11.12 11.81 0.49
N ALA A 67 -10.12 11.37 -0.28
CA ALA A 67 -9.18 12.25 -0.95
C ALA A 67 -9.84 12.94 -2.16
N LYS A 68 -9.80 14.27 -2.20
CA LYS A 68 -10.28 15.03 -3.36
C LYS A 68 -9.51 14.72 -4.65
N ASP A 69 -8.20 14.49 -4.52
CA ASP A 69 -7.29 14.16 -5.62
C ASP A 69 -6.06 13.41 -5.06
N LEU A 70 -5.90 12.14 -5.42
CA LEU A 70 -4.78 11.30 -4.96
C LEU A 70 -3.42 11.78 -5.46
N LYS A 71 -3.32 12.32 -6.67
CA LYS A 71 -2.05 12.87 -7.20
C LYS A 71 -1.65 14.09 -6.41
N GLN A 72 -2.61 14.97 -6.13
CA GLN A 72 -2.34 16.15 -5.30
C GLN A 72 -1.96 15.74 -3.87
N GLN A 73 -2.61 14.73 -3.28
CA GLN A 73 -2.22 14.22 -1.97
C GLN A 73 -0.81 13.63 -1.96
N TYR A 74 -0.42 12.89 -3.00
CA TYR A 74 0.94 12.38 -3.16
C TYR A 74 1.96 13.53 -3.20
N LEU A 75 1.71 14.55 -4.02
CA LEU A 75 2.58 15.71 -4.12
C LEU A 75 2.69 16.45 -2.79
N ASN A 76 1.58 16.70 -2.10
CA ASN A 76 1.57 17.34 -0.79
C ASN A 76 2.37 16.52 0.25
N SER A 77 2.28 15.19 0.16
CA SER A 77 2.95 14.30 1.10
C SER A 77 4.46 14.20 0.86
N PHE A 78 4.92 14.22 -0.40
CA PHE A 78 6.29 13.84 -0.74
C PHE A 78 7.12 14.91 -1.47
N SER A 79 6.51 15.88 -2.16
CA SER A 79 7.24 16.83 -3.02
C SER A 79 7.81 18.05 -2.28
N GLY A 80 7.32 18.36 -1.07
CA GLY A 80 7.81 19.51 -0.28
C GLY A 80 7.34 20.88 -0.74
N ILE A 81 6.43 20.93 -1.72
CA ILE A 81 5.80 22.19 -2.17
C ILE A 81 4.90 22.77 -1.07
N THR A 82 4.31 21.92 -0.21
CA THR A 82 3.45 22.30 0.92
C THR A 82 3.97 21.67 2.21
N GLN A 83 3.75 22.33 3.37
CA GLN A 83 4.17 21.85 4.69
C GLN A 83 2.94 21.50 5.55
N PRO A 84 2.99 20.44 6.38
CA PRO A 84 4.10 19.50 6.52
C PRO A 84 4.16 18.48 5.36
N PHE A 85 5.36 17.98 5.05
CA PHE A 85 5.60 16.89 4.10
C PHE A 85 6.61 15.90 4.69
N ALA A 86 6.67 14.69 4.14
CA ALA A 86 7.50 13.59 4.62
C ALA A 86 8.12 12.83 3.44
N PRO A 87 9.26 13.27 2.86
CA PRO A 87 9.85 12.62 1.70
C PRO A 87 10.14 11.14 1.96
N PRO A 88 9.99 10.24 0.99
CA PRO A 88 10.21 8.80 1.19
C PRO A 88 11.70 8.43 1.07
N VAL A 89 12.58 9.18 1.75
CA VAL A 89 14.04 8.99 1.71
C VAL A 89 14.56 8.70 3.11
N GLU A 90 15.07 7.48 3.30
CA GLU A 90 15.48 6.95 4.61
C GLU A 90 16.51 7.84 5.32
N SER A 91 17.47 8.43 4.58
CA SER A 91 18.54 9.25 5.14
C SER A 91 18.07 10.52 5.84
N LEU A 92 16.84 10.98 5.57
CA LEU A 92 16.26 12.16 6.23
C LEU A 92 15.71 11.84 7.63
N TYR A 93 15.50 10.57 7.95
CA TYR A 93 14.92 10.12 9.23
C TYR A 93 15.93 9.42 10.12
N LYS A 94 17.15 9.19 9.61
CA LYS A 94 18.24 8.66 10.42
C LYS A 94 18.83 9.79 11.28
N PRO A 95 18.98 9.58 12.60
CA PRO A 95 19.63 10.55 13.48
C PRO A 95 21.12 10.71 13.16
#